data_AF-A0A0B4G7M8-F1
#
_entry.id   AF-A0A0B4G7M8-F1
#
_cell.length_a   1.000
_cell.length_b   1.000
_cell.length_c   1.000
_cell.angle_alpha   90.00
_cell.angle_beta   90.00
_cell.angle_gamma   90.00
#
_symmetry.space_group_name_H-M   'P 1'
#
loop_
_entity.id
_entity.type
_entity.pdbx_description
1 polymer ?
#
loop_
_entity_poly.entity_id
_entity_poly.type
_entity_poly.pdbx_seq_one_letter_code
_entity_poly.pdbx_strand_id
1 'polypeptide(L)'
;MEANTKDSSLCTVCDKHDARLCGRCKSARYCSAECQKADWPTHKLLCKAFSNFDVSTRETSEHFRVLFFPVNEKPKFIWLEGKWVDGGYQYPEIDSLPGIKGFLDMATIQYSSRLGRKLDDSIYIIARDEFRIDGSLPNKGVAAITSTKPGRHYDWRGPFIAFGKCGRGLKARKCRDIDMQDFRHVVDFFLSYGSPSPSWLRRDD
;
A
#
# COMPACT_ATOMS: atom_id res chain seq x y z
N MET A 1 -13.53 -4.60 23.49
CA MET A 1 -13.89 -5.93 22.94
C MET A 1 -14.03 -5.75 21.44
N GLU A 2 -13.21 -6.28 20.53
CA GLU A 2 -11.99 -7.09 20.57
C GLU A 2 -11.12 -6.50 19.43
N ALA A 3 -9.84 -6.24 19.69
CA ALA A 3 -8.92 -5.93 18.61
C ALA A 3 -8.75 -7.22 17.81
N ASN A 4 -9.28 -7.26 16.58
CA ASN A 4 -9.06 -8.36 15.65
C ASN A 4 -7.54 -8.46 15.41
N THR A 5 -6.88 -9.35 16.14
CA THR A 5 -5.44 -9.56 16.05
C THR A 5 -5.18 -10.23 14.71
N LYS A 6 -4.84 -9.41 13.71
CA LYS A 6 -4.14 -9.82 12.48
C LYS A 6 -3.14 -10.90 12.87
N ASP A 7 -3.31 -12.15 12.41
CA ASP A 7 -2.53 -13.31 12.84
C ASP A 7 -1.04 -12.94 12.78
N SER A 8 -0.50 -12.70 13.97
CA SER A 8 0.69 -11.88 14.11
C SER A 8 1.95 -12.68 13.76
N SER A 9 1.82 -13.87 13.18
CA SER A 9 2.92 -14.78 12.87
C SER A 9 3.09 -15.07 11.38
N LEU A 10 2.26 -14.51 10.50
CA LEU A 10 2.28 -14.85 9.07
C LEU A 10 3.40 -14.16 8.28
N CYS A 11 4.01 -14.89 7.36
CA CYS A 11 5.04 -14.39 6.45
C CYS A 11 4.45 -13.42 5.42
N THR A 12 5.04 -12.22 5.30
CA THR A 12 4.66 -11.21 4.32
C THR A 12 4.71 -11.74 2.88
N VAL A 13 5.57 -12.72 2.58
CA VAL A 13 5.85 -13.22 1.21
C VAL A 13 5.08 -14.49 0.84
N CYS A 14 4.70 -15.35 1.79
CA CYS A 14 4.09 -16.63 1.47
C CYS A 14 3.01 -17.10 2.45
N ASP A 15 2.64 -16.28 3.43
CA ASP A 15 1.62 -16.58 4.45
C ASP A 15 1.91 -17.78 5.36
N LYS A 16 3.11 -18.37 5.29
CA LYS A 16 3.50 -19.39 6.28
C LYS A 16 3.61 -18.78 7.67
N HIS A 17 3.18 -19.54 8.68
CA HIS A 17 3.30 -19.20 10.10
C HIS A 17 4.75 -19.14 10.58
N ASP A 18 4.92 -18.83 11.88
CA ASP A 18 6.21 -18.75 12.58
C ASP A 18 7.20 -17.74 11.97
N ALA A 19 6.66 -16.73 11.29
CA ALA A 19 7.44 -15.70 10.65
C ALA A 19 7.99 -14.69 11.67
N ARG A 20 9.30 -14.42 11.53
CA ARG A 20 10.03 -13.51 12.41
C ARG A 20 10.00 -12.10 11.85
N LEU A 21 9.92 -11.12 12.75
CA LEU A 21 10.00 -9.71 12.39
C LEU A 21 11.32 -9.39 11.68
N CYS A 22 11.23 -8.53 10.67
CA CYS A 22 12.40 -7.89 10.08
C CYS A 22 13.24 -7.21 11.16
N GLY A 23 14.54 -7.49 11.21
CA GLY A 23 15.45 -7.00 12.23
C GLY A 23 15.48 -5.47 12.40
N ARG A 24 15.21 -4.71 11.32
CA ARG A 24 15.22 -3.24 11.31
C ARG A 24 13.84 -2.63 11.56
N CYS A 25 12.92 -2.76 10.60
CA CYS A 25 11.62 -2.05 10.68
C CYS A 25 10.64 -2.60 11.72
N LYS A 26 10.86 -3.83 12.23
CA LYS A 26 9.97 -4.52 13.17
C LYS A 26 8.49 -4.53 12.73
N SER A 27 8.23 -4.55 11.43
CA SER A 27 6.87 -4.53 10.86
C SER A 27 6.61 -5.69 9.90
N ALA A 28 7.40 -5.85 8.84
CA ALA A 28 7.29 -7.03 7.96
C ALA A 28 7.80 -8.30 8.66
N ARG A 29 7.29 -9.46 8.26
CA ARG A 29 7.64 -10.77 8.84
C ARG A 29 8.05 -11.76 7.76
N TYR A 30 9.05 -12.60 8.05
CA TYR A 30 9.53 -13.61 7.14
C TYR A 30 9.73 -14.95 7.84
N CYS A 31 9.20 -16.04 7.26
CA CYS A 31 9.41 -17.39 7.77
C CYS A 31 10.82 -17.93 7.48
N SER A 32 11.56 -17.30 6.57
CA SER A 32 12.92 -17.71 6.20
C SER A 32 13.74 -16.56 5.61
N ALA A 33 15.06 -16.76 5.55
CA ALA A 33 15.98 -15.80 4.94
C ALA A 33 15.72 -15.64 3.43
N GLU A 34 15.25 -16.68 2.75
CA GLU A 34 14.89 -16.67 1.34
C GLU A 34 13.70 -15.74 1.10
N CYS A 35 12.66 -15.83 1.94
CA CYS A 35 11.52 -14.91 1.86
C CYS A 35 11.96 -13.46 2.07
N GLN A 36 12.81 -13.21 3.07
CA GLN A 36 13.34 -11.86 3.30
C GLN A 36 14.17 -11.35 2.12
N LYS A 37 15.04 -12.18 1.55
CA LYS A 37 15.87 -11.84 0.38
C LYS A 37 14.99 -11.56 -0.85
N ALA A 38 13.92 -12.33 -1.05
CA ALA A 38 12.99 -12.15 -2.16
C ALA A 38 12.19 -10.83 -2.07
N ASP A 39 11.84 -10.38 -0.86
CA ASP A 39 11.17 -9.08 -0.66
C ASP A 39 12.14 -7.89 -0.64
N TRP A 40 13.43 -8.13 -0.34
CA TRP A 40 14.42 -7.07 -0.11
C TRP A 40 14.51 -5.98 -1.19
N PRO A 41 14.47 -6.28 -2.52
CA PRO A 41 14.58 -5.26 -3.56
C PRO A 41 13.57 -4.12 -3.41
N THR A 42 12.33 -4.44 -3.05
CA THR A 42 11.25 -3.48 -2.83
C THR A 42 11.18 -3.05 -1.37
N HIS A 43 11.31 -3.99 -0.42
CA HIS A 43 11.25 -3.71 1.02
C HIS A 43 12.25 -2.64 1.48
N LYS A 44 13.48 -2.67 0.95
CA LYS A 44 14.55 -1.74 1.33
C LYS A 44 14.23 -0.27 1.03
N LEU A 45 13.31 -0.01 0.09
CA LEU A 45 12.89 1.36 -0.26
C LEU A 45 12.31 2.09 0.94
N LEU A 46 11.62 1.38 1.82
CA LEU A 46 10.91 1.93 2.97
C LEU A 46 11.33 1.36 4.31
N CYS A 47 12.07 0.25 4.36
CA CYS A 47 12.46 -0.41 5.62
C CYS A 47 13.12 0.54 6.64
N LYS A 48 14.08 1.35 6.20
CA LYS A 48 14.75 2.34 7.07
C LYS A 48 13.79 3.48 7.44
N ALA A 49 13.02 3.98 6.46
CA ALA A 49 12.08 5.07 6.68
C ALA A 49 11.00 4.68 7.71
N PHE A 50 10.45 3.47 7.61
CA PHE A 50 9.48 2.94 8.58
C PHE A 50 10.09 2.81 9.98
N SER A 51 11.31 2.28 10.07
CA SER A 51 12.02 2.13 11.36
C SER A 51 12.26 3.46 12.06
N ASN A 52 12.38 4.54 11.30
CA ASN A 52 12.62 5.89 11.79
C ASN A 52 11.34 6.73 11.86
N PHE A 53 10.19 6.16 11.50
CA PHE A 53 8.93 6.88 11.48
C PHE A 53 8.38 6.95 12.90
N ASP A 54 8.53 8.13 13.51
CA ASP A 54 8.20 8.34 14.91
C ASP A 54 6.69 8.42 15.12
N VAL A 55 6.13 7.42 15.80
CA VAL A 55 4.70 7.35 16.10
C VAL A 55 4.24 8.49 17.01
N SER A 56 5.14 9.05 17.83
CA SER A 56 4.82 10.17 18.72
C SER A 56 4.62 11.50 17.99
N THR A 57 5.03 11.60 16.73
CA THR A 57 4.80 12.80 15.89
C THR A 57 3.38 12.91 15.35
N ARG A 58 2.52 11.91 15.61
CA ARG A 58 1.12 11.95 15.23
C ARG A 58 0.41 13.11 15.95
N GLU A 59 -0.20 14.00 15.17
CA GLU A 59 -0.80 15.23 15.68
C GLU A 59 -2.09 14.97 16.46
N THR A 60 -2.99 14.12 15.95
CA THR A 60 -4.27 13.79 16.60
C THR A 60 -4.66 12.32 16.42
N SER A 61 -5.70 11.85 17.14
CA SER A 61 -6.25 10.50 16.94
C SER A 61 -6.87 10.27 15.56
N GLU A 62 -7.19 11.35 14.84
CA GLU A 62 -7.71 11.29 13.48
C GLU A 62 -6.60 11.24 12.43
N HIS A 63 -5.34 11.45 12.81
CA HIS A 63 -4.22 11.26 11.90
C HIS A 63 -3.83 9.78 11.80
N PHE A 64 -3.56 9.34 10.57
CA PHE A 64 -3.13 7.97 10.29
C PHE A 64 -2.01 7.94 9.26
N ARG A 65 -1.20 6.89 9.34
CA ARG A 65 -0.02 6.74 8.48
C ARG A 65 -0.45 6.28 7.10
N VAL A 66 -0.13 7.07 6.09
CA VAL A 66 -0.31 6.72 4.67
C VAL A 66 1.04 6.55 3.99
N LEU A 67 1.00 5.99 2.78
CA LEU A 67 2.16 5.92 1.89
C LEU A 67 1.98 6.90 0.74
N PHE A 68 2.84 7.91 0.67
CA PHE A 68 2.85 8.89 -0.41
C PHE A 68 3.96 8.57 -1.42
N PHE A 69 3.60 8.59 -2.69
CA PHE A 69 4.50 8.45 -3.84
C PHE A 69 4.59 9.79 -4.58
N PRO A 70 5.44 10.73 -4.13
CA PRO A 70 5.72 11.94 -4.89
C PRO A 70 6.34 11.58 -6.25
N VAL A 71 6.10 12.41 -7.27
CA VAL A 71 6.52 12.15 -8.66
C VAL A 71 8.03 11.91 -8.77
N ASN A 72 8.84 12.74 -8.12
CA ASN A 72 10.29 12.80 -8.33
C ASN A 72 11.13 12.34 -7.13
N GLU A 73 10.52 11.76 -6.10
CA GLU A 73 11.24 11.29 -4.91
C GLU A 73 10.94 9.81 -4.64
N LYS A 74 11.57 9.28 -3.59
CA LYS A 74 11.27 7.93 -3.07
C LYS A 74 9.88 7.94 -2.39
N PRO A 75 9.20 6.78 -2.35
CA PRO A 75 8.01 6.65 -1.53
C PRO A 75 8.33 6.99 -0.07
N LYS A 76 7.38 7.60 0.64
CA LYS A 76 7.54 8.02 2.03
C LYS A 76 6.25 7.86 2.84
N PHE A 77 6.42 7.51 4.12
CA PHE A 77 5.32 7.55 5.07
C PHE A 77 5.08 8.99 5.52
N ILE A 78 3.82 9.39 5.64
CA ILE A 78 3.40 10.68 6.19
C ILE A 78 2.15 10.47 7.05
N TRP A 79 1.92 11.38 8.00
CA TRP A 79 0.63 11.53 8.67
C TRP A 79 -0.29 12.35 7.79
N LEU A 80 -1.53 11.90 7.62
CA LEU A 80 -2.61 12.73 7.09
C LEU A 80 -3.80 12.65 8.04
N GLU A 81 -4.51 13.77 8.17
CA GLU A 81 -5.76 13.85 8.90
C GLU A 81 -6.85 13.04 8.18
N GLY A 82 -7.64 12.26 8.92
CA GLY A 82 -8.80 11.56 8.40
C GLY A 82 -10.07 12.37 8.54
N LYS A 83 -10.62 12.85 7.43
CA LYS A 83 -11.90 13.55 7.37
C LYS A 83 -13.06 12.58 7.20
N TRP A 84 -14.08 12.73 8.03
CA TRP A 84 -15.33 12.00 7.89
C TRP A 84 -16.23 12.72 6.90
N VAL A 85 -16.65 12.02 5.86
CA VAL A 85 -17.60 12.55 4.86
C VAL A 85 -19.02 12.02 5.12
N ASP A 86 -19.99 12.64 4.47
CA ASP A 86 -21.38 12.19 4.49
C ASP A 86 -21.48 10.70 4.08
N GLY A 87 -22.26 9.94 4.84
CA GLY A 87 -22.27 8.47 4.77
C GLY A 87 -21.32 7.80 5.79
N GLY A 88 -20.54 8.58 6.54
CA GLY A 88 -19.75 8.12 7.68
C GLY A 88 -18.58 7.22 7.26
N TYR A 89 -17.88 7.63 6.22
CA TYR A 89 -16.61 7.06 5.78
C TYR A 89 -15.50 8.09 6.01
N GLN A 90 -14.34 7.62 6.46
CA GLN A 90 -13.17 8.46 6.67
C GLN A 90 -12.23 8.41 5.45
N TYR A 91 -11.72 9.54 4.99
CA TYR A 91 -10.74 9.63 3.91
C TYR A 91 -9.59 10.55 4.29
N PRO A 92 -8.39 10.37 3.72
CA PRO A 92 -7.29 11.29 3.97
C PRO A 92 -7.64 12.69 3.46
N GLU A 93 -7.31 13.72 4.25
CA GLU A 93 -7.20 15.09 3.77
C GLU A 93 -5.96 15.20 2.87
N ILE A 94 -6.17 15.53 1.60
CA ILE A 94 -5.13 15.45 0.56
C ILE A 94 -4.91 16.76 -0.18
N ASP A 95 -5.71 17.80 0.09
CA ASP A 95 -5.66 19.07 -0.64
C ASP A 95 -4.31 19.79 -0.49
N SER A 96 -3.61 19.53 0.61
CA SER A 96 -2.28 20.09 0.86
C SER A 96 -1.15 19.36 0.12
N LEU A 97 -1.42 18.21 -0.50
CA LEU A 97 -0.39 17.40 -1.14
C LEU A 97 -0.06 17.87 -2.56
N PRO A 98 1.23 18.04 -2.88
CA PRO A 98 1.63 18.60 -4.17
C PRO A 98 1.26 17.65 -5.32
N GLY A 99 0.49 18.19 -6.28
CA GLY A 99 0.13 17.50 -7.51
C GLY A 99 -1.02 16.50 -7.40
N ILE A 100 -1.60 16.32 -6.21
CA ILE A 100 -2.84 15.56 -6.01
C ILE A 100 -4.01 16.55 -6.10
N LYS A 101 -4.53 16.75 -7.30
CA LYS A 101 -5.63 17.68 -7.60
C LYS A 101 -6.39 17.23 -8.83
N GLY A 102 -7.61 17.76 -9.01
CA GLY A 102 -8.47 17.46 -10.16
C GLY A 102 -9.31 16.20 -9.94
N PHE A 103 -9.71 15.54 -11.02
CA PHE A 103 -10.45 14.28 -10.94
C PHE A 103 -9.54 13.16 -10.43
N LEU A 104 -9.95 12.55 -9.32
CA LEU A 104 -9.22 11.49 -8.65
C LEU A 104 -9.94 10.16 -8.88
N ASP A 105 -9.17 9.15 -9.23
CA ASP A 105 -9.62 7.75 -9.23
C ASP A 105 -9.07 7.04 -8.00
N MET A 106 -9.80 6.03 -7.53
CA MET A 106 -9.48 5.29 -6.33
C MET A 106 -9.58 3.78 -6.57
N ALA A 107 -8.43 3.14 -6.74
CA ALA A 107 -8.33 1.69 -6.82
C ALA A 107 -8.40 1.07 -5.41
N THR A 108 -8.98 -0.13 -5.32
CA THR A 108 -9.09 -0.89 -4.06
C THR A 108 -8.35 -2.22 -4.15
N ILE A 109 -7.54 -2.51 -3.13
CA ILE A 109 -6.84 -3.79 -2.92
C ILE A 109 -7.50 -4.50 -1.74
N GLN A 110 -8.28 -5.54 -2.05
CA GLN A 110 -8.93 -6.43 -1.07
C GLN A 110 -8.52 -7.89 -1.24
N TYR A 111 -7.75 -8.20 -2.28
CA TYR A 111 -7.27 -9.54 -2.59
C TYR A 111 -5.78 -9.49 -2.91
N SER A 112 -5.00 -10.36 -2.28
CA SER A 112 -3.59 -10.55 -2.62
C SER A 112 -3.49 -11.66 -3.66
N SER A 113 -3.19 -11.29 -4.90
CA SER A 113 -2.94 -12.25 -5.99
C SER A 113 -1.76 -13.17 -5.67
N ARG A 114 -0.71 -12.64 -5.04
CA ARG A 114 0.46 -13.40 -4.60
C ARG A 114 0.13 -14.44 -3.53
N LEU A 115 -0.72 -14.10 -2.56
CA LEU A 115 -1.08 -15.02 -1.46
C LEU A 115 -2.32 -15.87 -1.78
N GLY A 116 -3.04 -15.56 -2.85
CA GLY A 116 -4.26 -16.27 -3.23
C GLY A 116 -5.44 -16.06 -2.28
N ARG A 117 -5.46 -14.98 -1.47
CA ARG A 117 -6.48 -14.76 -0.44
C ARG A 117 -7.01 -13.33 -0.35
N LYS A 118 -8.18 -13.20 0.28
CA LYS A 118 -8.74 -11.90 0.70
C LYS A 118 -7.94 -11.32 1.87
N LEU A 119 -7.82 -10.00 1.90
CA LEU A 119 -7.25 -9.24 3.01
C LEU A 119 -8.35 -8.89 4.00
N ASP A 120 -8.10 -8.95 5.30
CA ASP A 120 -9.12 -8.59 6.31
C ASP A 120 -9.50 -7.12 6.25
N ASP A 121 -8.49 -6.28 5.99
CA ASP A 121 -8.61 -4.85 5.79
C ASP A 121 -8.34 -4.48 4.33
N SER A 122 -8.95 -3.39 3.89
CA SER A 122 -8.78 -2.88 2.53
C SER A 122 -7.63 -1.88 2.47
N ILE A 123 -6.91 -1.87 1.36
CA ILE A 123 -5.95 -0.82 1.01
C ILE A 123 -6.50 -0.10 -0.20
N TYR A 124 -6.40 1.22 -0.22
CA TYR A 124 -6.87 2.07 -1.30
C TYR A 124 -5.68 2.79 -1.91
N ILE A 125 -5.70 3.00 -3.23
CA ILE A 125 -4.74 3.82 -3.96
C ILE A 125 -5.48 4.94 -4.65
N ILE A 126 -5.17 6.19 -4.29
CA ILE A 126 -5.64 7.40 -4.96
C ILE A 126 -4.61 7.80 -6.01
N ALA A 127 -5.09 8.09 -7.22
CA ALA A 127 -4.33 8.63 -8.33
C ALA A 127 -5.16 9.70 -9.06
N ARG A 128 -4.54 10.49 -9.92
CA ARG A 128 -5.29 11.36 -10.84
C ARG A 128 -5.85 10.54 -11.98
N ASP A 129 -7.16 10.60 -12.23
CA ASP A 129 -7.80 9.79 -13.27
C ASP A 129 -7.17 10.03 -14.66
N GLU A 130 -6.80 11.28 -14.94
CA GLU A 130 -6.28 11.71 -16.23
C GLU A 130 -4.76 11.62 -16.38
N PHE A 131 -4.03 10.95 -15.46
CA PHE A 131 -2.55 11.00 -15.44
C PHE A 131 -1.88 10.54 -16.75
N ARG A 132 -2.59 9.83 -17.64
CA ARG A 132 -2.05 9.39 -18.93
C ARG A 132 -2.08 10.45 -20.02
N ILE A 133 -2.97 11.43 -19.90
CA ILE A 133 -3.29 12.39 -20.97
C ILE A 133 -3.09 13.86 -20.53
N ASP A 134 -2.87 14.10 -19.24
CA ASP A 134 -2.68 15.44 -18.68
C ASP A 134 -1.21 15.92 -18.64
N GLY A 135 -0.30 15.17 -19.26
CA GLY A 135 1.13 15.47 -19.26
C GLY A 135 1.87 15.08 -17.97
N SER A 136 1.28 14.24 -17.11
CA SER A 136 1.96 13.73 -15.91
C SER A 136 3.32 13.10 -16.24
N LEU A 137 4.30 13.35 -15.36
CA LEU A 137 5.61 12.73 -15.43
C LEU A 137 5.59 11.32 -14.82
N PRO A 138 6.45 10.39 -15.28
CA PRO A 138 6.63 9.09 -14.66
C PRO A 138 6.99 9.21 -13.17
N ASN A 139 6.38 8.36 -12.35
CA ASN A 139 6.63 8.34 -10.91
C ASN A 139 7.92 7.56 -10.61
N LYS A 140 8.97 8.25 -10.14
CA LYS A 140 10.27 7.63 -9.84
C LYS A 140 10.20 6.59 -8.73
N GLY A 141 9.35 6.80 -7.73
CA GLY A 141 9.14 5.85 -6.63
C GLY A 141 8.52 4.54 -7.11
N VAL A 142 7.49 4.62 -7.95
CA VAL A 142 6.85 3.44 -8.54
C VAL A 142 7.77 2.77 -9.57
N ALA A 143 8.51 3.54 -10.37
CA ALA A 143 9.53 3.00 -11.28
C ALA A 143 10.64 2.22 -10.54
N ALA A 144 11.05 2.68 -9.36
CA ALA A 144 11.99 1.96 -8.50
C ALA A 144 11.44 0.64 -7.96
N ILE A 145 10.10 0.49 -7.87
CA ILE A 145 9.44 -0.77 -7.55
C ILE A 145 9.39 -1.67 -8.80
N THR A 146 8.87 -1.17 -9.91
CA THR A 146 8.64 -1.98 -11.12
C THR A 146 9.92 -2.48 -11.76
N SER A 147 11.01 -1.70 -11.70
CA SER A 147 12.34 -2.11 -12.17
C SER A 147 12.97 -3.29 -11.40
N THR A 148 12.39 -3.71 -10.27
CA THR A 148 12.87 -4.89 -9.51
C THR A 148 12.49 -6.22 -10.14
N LYS A 149 11.58 -6.23 -11.12
CA LYS A 149 11.20 -7.44 -11.86
C LYS A 149 11.28 -7.19 -13.37
N PRO A 150 11.85 -8.11 -14.15
CA PRO A 150 11.81 -8.00 -15.61
C PRO A 150 10.37 -8.09 -16.11
N GLY A 151 10.06 -7.35 -17.17
CA GLY A 151 8.73 -7.34 -17.80
C GLY A 151 8.32 -5.97 -18.29
N ARG A 152 7.27 -5.91 -19.11
CA ARG A 152 6.58 -4.66 -19.43
C ARG A 152 5.65 -4.33 -18.28
N HIS A 153 5.97 -3.28 -17.54
CA HIS A 153 5.13 -2.76 -16.48
C HIS A 153 4.33 -1.57 -16.98
N TYR A 154 3.22 -1.31 -16.31
CA TYR A 154 2.39 -0.15 -16.57
C TYR A 154 3.18 1.15 -16.35
N ASP A 155 2.99 2.14 -17.23
CA ASP A 155 3.65 3.46 -17.14
C ASP A 155 2.92 4.33 -16.11
N TRP A 156 3.27 4.14 -14.83
CA TRP A 156 2.69 4.86 -13.71
C TRP A 156 3.20 6.31 -13.65
N ARG A 157 2.28 7.26 -13.78
CA ARG A 157 2.59 8.71 -13.82
C ARG A 157 1.83 9.48 -12.76
N GLY A 158 2.40 10.62 -12.38
CA GLY A 158 1.82 11.49 -11.36
C GLY A 158 2.07 10.98 -9.93
N PRO A 159 1.58 11.72 -8.93
CA PRO A 159 1.68 11.30 -7.54
C PRO A 159 0.60 10.27 -7.19
N PHE A 160 0.89 9.39 -6.23
CA PHE A 160 -0.06 8.40 -5.70
C PHE A 160 -0.09 8.45 -4.18
N ILE A 161 -1.24 8.10 -3.61
CA ILE A 161 -1.40 7.89 -2.16
C ILE A 161 -1.95 6.50 -1.95
N ALA A 162 -1.32 5.70 -1.11
CA ALA A 162 -1.89 4.45 -0.62
C ALA A 162 -2.27 4.59 0.87
N PHE A 163 -3.45 4.12 1.25
CA PHE A 163 -3.92 4.15 2.63
C PHE A 163 -4.79 2.94 3.01
N GLY A 164 -4.84 2.60 4.30
CA GLY A 164 -5.58 1.44 4.82
C GLY A 164 -6.93 1.84 5.42
N LYS A 165 -7.91 0.95 5.34
CA LYS A 165 -9.20 1.06 6.01
C LYS A 165 -9.57 -0.26 6.71
N CYS A 166 -10.13 -0.17 7.91
CA CYS A 166 -10.53 -1.34 8.71
C CYS A 166 -11.72 -2.06 8.05
N GLY A 167 -11.57 -3.34 7.70
CA GLY A 167 -12.60 -4.14 7.03
C GLY A 167 -12.64 -4.00 5.51
N ARG A 168 -13.72 -4.52 4.90
CA ARG A 168 -13.97 -4.58 3.45
C ARG A 168 -15.34 -4.05 3.07
N GLY A 169 -15.49 -3.60 1.83
CA GLY A 169 -16.77 -3.11 1.29
C GLY A 169 -17.41 -2.06 2.19
N LEU A 170 -18.70 -2.20 2.49
CA LEU A 170 -19.45 -1.30 3.38
C LEU A 170 -18.90 -1.21 4.82
N LYS A 171 -18.08 -2.19 5.25
CA LYS A 171 -17.45 -2.17 6.58
C LYS A 171 -16.17 -1.32 6.61
N ALA A 172 -15.57 -1.04 5.45
CA ALA A 172 -14.37 -0.22 5.32
C ALA A 172 -14.70 1.26 5.57
N ARG A 173 -15.00 1.63 6.82
CA ARG A 173 -15.42 3.01 7.17
C ARG A 173 -14.26 3.85 7.68
N LYS A 174 -13.54 3.36 8.69
CA LYS A 174 -12.45 4.07 9.37
C LYS A 174 -11.09 3.82 8.71
N CYS A 175 -10.26 4.86 8.60
CA CYS A 175 -8.87 4.73 8.15
C CYS A 175 -7.99 4.11 9.24
N ARG A 176 -6.89 3.47 8.83
CA ARG A 176 -5.89 2.90 9.74
C ARG A 176 -4.48 3.14 9.21
N ASP A 177 -3.51 2.97 10.10
CA ASP A 177 -2.10 3.00 9.73
C ASP A 177 -1.78 1.88 8.74
N ILE A 178 -1.11 2.24 7.64
CA ILE A 178 -0.45 1.28 6.75
C ILE A 178 0.83 0.77 7.40
N ASP A 179 1.12 -0.51 7.27
CA ASP A 179 2.37 -1.13 7.73
C ASP A 179 3.25 -1.63 6.57
N MET A 180 4.39 -2.29 6.88
CA MET A 180 5.28 -2.84 5.84
C MET A 180 4.70 -4.08 5.14
N GLN A 181 3.67 -4.74 5.68
CA GLN A 181 2.93 -5.80 4.99
C GLN A 181 1.93 -5.20 3.99
N ASP A 182 1.25 -4.11 4.35
CA ASP A 182 0.42 -3.35 3.42
C ASP A 182 1.26 -2.79 2.26
N PHE A 183 2.47 -2.29 2.54
CA PHE A 183 3.40 -1.88 1.48
C PHE A 183 3.70 -3.01 0.49
N ARG A 184 3.82 -4.26 0.94
CA ARG A 184 3.99 -5.40 0.05
C ARG A 184 2.79 -5.58 -0.89
N HIS A 185 1.57 -5.38 -0.39
CA HIS A 185 0.37 -5.45 -1.23
C HIS A 185 0.30 -4.31 -2.25
N VAL A 186 0.72 -3.10 -1.87
CA VAL A 186 0.85 -1.95 -2.78
C VAL A 186 1.91 -2.22 -3.86
N VAL A 187 3.04 -2.82 -3.50
CA VAL A 187 4.07 -3.28 -4.43
C VAL A 187 3.50 -4.31 -5.42
N ASP A 188 2.77 -5.30 -4.92
CA ASP A 188 2.17 -6.34 -5.76
C ASP A 188 1.14 -5.74 -6.75
N PHE A 189 0.37 -4.73 -6.32
CA PHE A 189 -0.52 -3.97 -7.20
C PHE A 189 0.24 -3.33 -8.36
N PHE A 190 1.28 -2.53 -8.08
CA PHE A 190 2.04 -1.85 -9.13
C PHE A 190 2.76 -2.81 -10.09
N LEU A 191 3.21 -3.97 -9.58
CA LEU A 191 3.90 -4.99 -10.38
C LEU A 191 2.98 -5.86 -11.24
N SER A 192 1.70 -5.99 -10.88
CA SER A 192 0.77 -6.89 -11.58
C SER A 192 -0.33 -6.16 -12.36
N TYR A 193 -0.47 -4.85 -12.18
CA TYR A 193 -1.47 -4.06 -12.87
C TYR A 193 -1.32 -4.15 -14.40
N GLY A 194 -2.44 -4.39 -15.08
CA GLY A 194 -2.47 -4.57 -16.54
C GLY A 194 -1.84 -5.87 -17.05
N SER A 195 -1.27 -6.71 -16.17
CA SER A 195 -0.89 -8.07 -16.56
C SER A 195 -2.15 -8.92 -16.70
N PRO A 196 -2.21 -9.85 -17.68
CA PRO A 196 -3.30 -10.81 -17.75
C PRO A 196 -3.40 -11.53 -16.41
N SER A 197 -4.59 -11.54 -15.81
CA SER A 197 -4.83 -12.35 -14.63
C SER A 197 -4.43 -13.80 -14.95
N PRO A 198 -3.72 -14.49 -14.03
CA PRO A 198 -3.49 -15.92 -14.19
C PRO A 198 -4.81 -16.64 -14.47
N SER A 199 -4.80 -17.65 -15.34
CA SER A 199 -6.02 -18.33 -15.82
C SER A 199 -6.94 -18.83 -14.69
N TRP A 200 -6.39 -19.14 -13.51
CA TRP A 200 -7.14 -19.56 -12.31
C TRP A 200 -7.82 -18.42 -11.52
N LEU A 201 -7.63 -17.16 -11.91
CA LEU A 201 -8.39 -16.01 -11.40
C LEU A 201 -9.64 -15.72 -12.26
N ARG A 202 -9.80 -16.40 -13.41
CA ARG A 202 -11.09 -16.52 -14.08
C ARG A 202 -11.85 -17.62 -13.35
N ARG A 203 -12.61 -17.26 -12.31
CA ARG A 203 -13.69 -18.14 -11.88
C ARG A 203 -14.87 -17.82 -12.78
N ASP A 204 -15.38 -18.86 -13.43
CA ASP A 204 -16.60 -18.86 -14.21
C ASP A 204 -17.72 -18.15 -13.44
N ASP A 205 -18.38 -17.24 -14.16
CA ASP A 205 -19.76 -16.73 -14.03
C ASP A 205 -20.39 -16.60 -12.64
#